data_AF-A0A0A1TYX3-F1
#
_entry.id   AF-A0A0A1TYX3-F1
#
_cell.length_a   1.000
_cell.length_b   1.000
_cell.length_c   1.000
_cell.angle_alpha   90.00
_cell.angle_beta   90.00
_cell.angle_gamma   90.00
#
_symmetry.space_group_name_H-M   'P 1'
#
loop_
_entity.id
_entity.type
_entity.pdbx_description
1 polymer ?
#
loop_
_entity_poly.entity_id
_entity_poly.type
_entity_poly.pdbx_seq_one_letter_code
_entity_poly.pdbx_strand_id
1 'polypeptide(L)'
;MVEIFEEYNKIVPITLQPIANKKLVHVVYITRHGDRLPFFFNLLPQNIQKNKKTGDLTERGKEQMKDAGTSFQQYLSHYPNEFSNLKLQNIKIRSTKIQRTVDSAVAFFKGFFKKDFQTISSFFPDIVEHKENENMTFERDGELSKVVMQNIKTSNKIFEKNEKYIFLEKKFCEIFSQPFSLHKFSSKIFCLGDFFLFYKTHEIFDKSVCEKVEEFTDEEMIETVNSQIEWFYLRLGDDVSTRNMAKPFVFDVINDVQNSLNKKDDVMYHHYSGHDITLLLVLACCGIKCDKVINLGAYLLIEFFEEEDGEIVLRFSFNSKVVKLPCGAGNDFCNFKSFIDFASQSVLREFTII
;
A
#
# COMPACT_ATOMS: atom_id res chain seq x y z
N MET A 1 -14.40 -9.80 -16.24
CA MET A 1 -14.93 -10.04 -14.87
C MET A 1 -13.94 -10.80 -14.00
N VAL A 2 -13.30 -11.90 -14.46
CA VAL A 2 -12.29 -12.67 -13.69
C VAL A 2 -11.00 -11.89 -13.38
N GLU A 3 -10.69 -10.86 -14.17
CA GLU A 3 -9.41 -10.13 -14.13
C GLU A 3 -9.12 -9.44 -12.79
N ILE A 4 -10.10 -8.85 -12.11
CA ILE A 4 -9.86 -8.11 -10.85
C ILE A 4 -9.34 -9.01 -9.72
N PHE A 5 -9.88 -10.22 -9.59
CA PHE A 5 -9.48 -11.18 -8.56
C PHE A 5 -8.12 -11.80 -8.87
N GLU A 6 -7.83 -12.03 -10.14
CA GLU A 6 -6.52 -12.51 -10.58
C GLU A 6 -5.42 -11.47 -10.39
N GLU A 7 -5.67 -10.22 -10.78
CA GLU A 7 -4.71 -9.13 -10.66
C GLU A 7 -4.39 -8.82 -9.20
N TYR A 8 -5.41 -8.81 -8.33
CA TYR A 8 -5.24 -8.41 -6.93
C TYR A 8 -4.20 -9.20 -6.15
N ASN A 9 -4.03 -10.48 -6.50
CA ASN A 9 -3.11 -11.39 -5.82
C ASN A 9 -1.73 -11.50 -6.46
N LYS A 10 -1.60 -11.07 -7.71
CA LYS A 10 -0.35 -11.20 -8.45
C LYS A 10 0.58 -10.11 -7.92
N ILE A 11 1.73 -10.53 -7.40
CA ILE A 11 2.81 -9.57 -7.23
C ILE A 11 3.20 -9.06 -8.59
N VAL A 12 3.37 -7.76 -8.66
CA VAL A 12 3.96 -7.12 -9.82
C VAL A 12 5.47 -7.21 -9.67
N PRO A 13 6.17 -8.04 -10.45
CA PRO A 13 7.62 -8.07 -10.41
C PRO A 13 8.18 -6.75 -10.91
N ILE A 14 9.41 -6.42 -10.50
CA ILE A 14 10.07 -5.23 -11.00
C ILE A 14 10.52 -5.43 -12.44
N THR A 15 9.83 -4.76 -13.36
CA THR A 15 10.06 -4.81 -14.81
C THR A 15 10.65 -3.52 -15.37
N LEU A 16 10.98 -2.57 -14.49
CA LEU A 16 11.61 -1.31 -14.87
C LEU A 16 12.97 -1.58 -15.52
N GLN A 17 13.26 -0.82 -16.56
CA GLN A 17 14.58 -0.87 -17.19
C GLN A 17 15.55 0.02 -16.38
N PRO A 18 16.76 -0.48 -16.05
CA PRO A 18 17.81 0.33 -15.46
C PRO A 18 18.19 1.51 -16.36
N ILE A 19 18.51 2.65 -15.77
CA ILE A 19 18.94 3.85 -16.52
C ILE A 19 20.46 3.83 -16.63
N ALA A 20 20.97 3.49 -17.82
CA ALA A 20 22.41 3.29 -18.03
C ALA A 20 23.24 4.59 -18.04
N ASN A 21 22.64 5.72 -18.41
CA ASN A 21 23.33 7.00 -18.58
C ASN A 21 23.20 7.94 -17.38
N LYS A 22 22.70 7.45 -16.23
CA LYS A 22 22.60 8.21 -15.00
C LYS A 22 23.05 7.36 -13.84
N LYS A 23 23.72 7.98 -12.86
CA LYS A 23 24.19 7.27 -11.67
C LYS A 23 23.07 7.22 -10.65
N LEU A 24 22.58 6.02 -10.34
CA LEU A 24 21.66 5.83 -9.22
C LEU A 24 22.39 6.18 -7.92
N VAL A 25 21.82 7.06 -7.10
CA VAL A 25 22.41 7.51 -5.83
C VAL A 25 21.55 7.19 -4.61
N HIS A 26 20.24 7.01 -4.80
CA HIS A 26 19.34 6.67 -3.70
C HIS A 26 18.06 6.01 -4.19
N VAL A 27 17.44 5.17 -3.35
CA VAL A 27 16.13 4.56 -3.64
C VAL A 27 15.19 4.62 -2.44
N VAL A 28 13.90 4.82 -2.73
CA VAL A 28 12.81 4.71 -1.77
C VAL A 28 11.82 3.67 -2.26
N TYR A 29 11.51 2.68 -1.42
CA TYR A 29 10.52 1.63 -1.68
C TYR A 29 9.41 1.74 -0.64
N ILE A 30 8.19 2.08 -1.06
CA ILE A 30 7.02 2.15 -0.18
C ILE A 30 6.08 1.04 -0.61
N THR A 31 5.70 0.15 0.31
CA THR A 31 4.93 -1.05 -0.04
C THR A 31 3.67 -1.22 0.78
N ARG A 32 2.64 -1.78 0.15
CA ARG A 32 1.55 -2.44 0.85
C ARG A 32 2.03 -3.79 1.35
N HIS A 33 1.50 -4.23 2.49
CA HIS A 33 1.70 -5.61 2.96
C HIS A 33 1.24 -6.66 1.93
N GLY A 34 1.72 -7.89 2.10
CA GLY A 34 1.25 -9.05 1.33
C GLY A 34 -0.15 -9.52 1.76
N ASP A 35 -0.57 -10.66 1.21
CA ASP A 35 -1.84 -11.31 1.51
C ASP A 35 -2.07 -11.55 3.01
N ARG A 36 -3.32 -11.30 3.43
CA ARG A 36 -3.73 -11.32 4.83
C ARG A 36 -5.11 -11.92 5.00
N LEU A 37 -5.42 -12.38 6.20
CA LEU A 37 -6.75 -12.83 6.56
C LEU A 37 -7.77 -11.66 6.47
N PRO A 38 -9.03 -11.94 6.07
CA PRO A 38 -10.04 -10.92 5.88
C PRO A 38 -10.57 -10.38 7.21
N PHE A 39 -11.29 -9.25 7.15
CA PHE A 39 -11.93 -8.67 8.33
C PHE A 39 -13.07 -9.54 8.90
N PHE A 40 -13.82 -10.25 8.04
CA PHE A 40 -14.82 -11.26 8.44
C PHE A 40 -14.16 -12.61 8.82
N PHE A 41 -13.20 -12.56 9.75
CA PHE A 41 -12.39 -13.68 10.19
C PHE A 41 -13.20 -14.83 10.83
N ASN A 42 -14.33 -14.51 11.45
CA ASN A 42 -15.21 -15.48 12.08
C ASN A 42 -15.88 -16.45 11.08
N LEU A 43 -15.84 -16.14 9.78
CA LEU A 43 -16.35 -16.99 8.70
C LEU A 43 -15.30 -17.98 8.16
N LEU A 44 -14.05 -17.92 8.64
CA LEU A 44 -13.01 -18.88 8.25
C LEU A 44 -13.17 -20.21 8.99
N PRO A 45 -12.62 -21.32 8.45
CA PRO A 45 -12.58 -22.59 9.19
C PRO A 45 -11.86 -22.49 10.54
N GLN A 46 -12.35 -23.25 11.54
CA GLN A 46 -11.85 -23.17 12.93
C GLN A 46 -10.35 -23.48 13.07
N ASN A 47 -9.81 -24.36 12.23
CA ASN A 47 -8.38 -24.69 12.20
C ASN A 47 -7.51 -23.50 11.76
N ILE A 48 -8.04 -22.60 10.91
CA ILE A 48 -7.36 -21.36 10.52
C ILE A 48 -7.51 -20.32 11.64
N GLN A 49 -8.66 -20.28 12.30
CA GLN A 49 -8.88 -19.38 13.42
C GLN A 49 -7.97 -19.67 14.61
N LYS A 50 -7.58 -20.95 14.79
CA LYS A 50 -6.68 -21.39 15.85
C LYS A 50 -5.28 -20.78 15.66
N ASN A 51 -4.91 -19.86 16.54
CA ASN A 51 -3.62 -19.14 16.58
C ASN A 51 -3.44 -18.00 15.58
N LYS A 52 -4.50 -17.58 14.87
CA LYS A 52 -4.47 -16.41 14.01
C LYS A 52 -5.51 -15.39 14.46
N LYS A 53 -5.37 -14.16 13.98
CA LYS A 53 -6.28 -13.05 14.22
C LYS A 53 -6.67 -12.41 12.90
N THR A 54 -7.76 -11.67 12.95
CA THR A 54 -8.21 -10.82 11.85
C THR A 54 -7.09 -9.96 11.32
N GLY A 55 -6.85 -10.01 10.00
CA GLY A 55 -5.84 -9.19 9.35
C GLY A 55 -4.39 -9.64 9.56
N ASP A 56 -4.14 -10.83 10.12
CA ASP A 56 -2.79 -11.42 10.15
C ASP A 56 -2.31 -11.74 8.73
N LEU A 57 -1.00 -11.58 8.50
CA LEU A 57 -0.36 -11.96 7.24
C LEU A 57 -0.42 -13.49 7.04
N THR A 58 -0.77 -13.95 5.84
CA THR A 58 -0.80 -15.39 5.54
C THR A 58 0.59 -15.89 5.13
N GLU A 59 0.78 -17.22 5.07
CA GLU A 59 2.03 -17.78 4.51
C GLU A 59 2.20 -17.41 3.04
N ARG A 60 1.10 -17.33 2.30
CA ARG A 60 1.09 -16.80 0.94
C ARG A 60 1.57 -15.36 0.91
N GLY A 61 1.09 -14.51 1.82
CA GLY A 61 1.52 -13.12 1.95
C GLY A 61 3.01 -12.97 2.26
N LYS A 62 3.57 -13.90 3.06
CA LYS A 62 5.01 -13.96 3.30
C LYS A 62 5.79 -14.35 2.05
N GLU A 63 5.36 -15.38 1.32
CA GLU A 63 6.05 -15.79 0.08
C GLU A 63 5.99 -14.69 -0.97
N GLN A 64 4.81 -14.06 -1.10
CA GLN A 64 4.63 -12.84 -1.88
C GLN A 64 5.73 -11.81 -1.55
N MET A 65 5.79 -11.34 -0.31
CA MET A 65 6.75 -10.29 0.02
C MET A 65 8.21 -10.71 -0.17
N LYS A 66 8.53 -11.99 0.06
CA LYS A 66 9.85 -12.56 -0.26
C LYS A 66 10.16 -12.52 -1.76
N ASP A 67 9.21 -12.82 -2.62
CA ASP A 67 9.38 -12.71 -4.08
C ASP A 67 9.59 -11.26 -4.51
N ALA A 68 8.84 -10.31 -3.92
CA ALA A 68 9.06 -8.88 -4.16
C ALA A 68 10.47 -8.45 -3.75
N GLY A 69 10.95 -8.87 -2.57
CA GLY A 69 12.32 -8.58 -2.12
C GLY A 69 13.39 -9.18 -3.02
N THR A 70 13.16 -10.40 -3.52
CA THR A 70 14.05 -11.07 -4.48
C THR A 70 14.10 -10.31 -5.80
N SER A 71 12.94 -9.92 -6.33
CA SER A 71 12.82 -9.15 -7.56
C SER A 71 13.49 -7.77 -7.44
N PHE A 72 13.35 -7.10 -6.29
CA PHE A 72 14.03 -5.82 -6.05
C PHE A 72 15.54 -5.96 -5.95
N GLN A 73 16.05 -6.99 -5.29
CA GLN A 73 17.49 -7.25 -5.25
C GLN A 73 18.06 -7.51 -6.64
N GLN A 74 17.35 -8.30 -7.47
CA GLN A 74 17.74 -8.53 -8.86
C GLN A 74 17.74 -7.23 -9.65
N TYR A 75 16.71 -6.40 -9.49
CA TYR A 75 16.64 -5.09 -10.12
C TYR A 75 17.85 -4.22 -9.77
N LEU A 76 18.13 -4.04 -8.48
CA LEU A 76 19.26 -3.23 -8.00
C LEU A 76 20.63 -3.77 -8.43
N SER A 77 20.76 -5.07 -8.67
CA SER A 77 22.02 -5.67 -9.13
C SER A 77 22.47 -5.23 -10.52
N HIS A 78 21.60 -4.58 -11.30
CA HIS A 78 21.96 -3.98 -12.58
C HIS A 78 22.65 -2.62 -12.45
N TYR A 79 22.56 -1.99 -11.28
CA TYR A 79 23.27 -0.74 -11.01
C TYR A 79 24.68 -1.05 -10.46
N PRO A 80 25.67 -0.14 -10.67
CA PRO A 80 27.04 -0.32 -10.20
C PRO A 80 27.17 -0.67 -8.71
N ASN A 81 28.37 -1.16 -8.36
CA ASN A 81 28.70 -2.00 -7.22
C ASN A 81 28.03 -1.67 -5.87
N GLU A 82 27.80 -0.41 -5.52
CA GLU A 82 27.24 0.00 -4.23
C GLU A 82 25.81 -0.53 -4.01
N PHE A 83 24.97 -0.51 -5.05
CA PHE A 83 23.58 -1.00 -4.96
C PHE A 83 23.49 -2.52 -5.08
N SER A 84 24.42 -3.13 -5.83
CA SER A 84 24.48 -4.59 -5.98
C SER A 84 24.89 -5.33 -4.69
N ASN A 85 25.57 -4.63 -3.76
CA ASN A 85 26.11 -5.18 -2.51
C ASN A 85 25.63 -4.39 -1.27
N LEU A 86 24.40 -3.87 -1.29
CA LEU A 86 23.84 -3.15 -0.15
C LEU A 86 23.93 -3.97 1.13
N LYS A 87 24.48 -3.36 2.18
CA LYS A 87 24.52 -3.92 3.52
C LYS A 87 23.40 -3.33 4.35
N LEU A 88 23.08 -3.98 5.47
CA LEU A 88 22.01 -3.55 6.35
C LEU A 88 22.19 -2.11 6.85
N GLN A 89 23.44 -1.67 7.11
CA GLN A 89 23.71 -0.28 7.51
C GLN A 89 23.37 0.78 6.44
N ASN A 90 23.25 0.36 5.17
CA ASN A 90 22.89 1.25 4.06
C ASN A 90 21.37 1.33 3.86
N ILE A 91 20.59 0.68 4.74
CA ILE A 91 19.14 0.57 4.61
C ILE A 91 18.47 1.09 5.87
N LYS A 92 17.55 2.04 5.70
CA LYS A 92 16.62 2.44 6.75
C LYS A 92 15.28 1.77 6.53
N ILE A 93 14.76 1.10 7.56
CA ILE A 93 13.49 0.38 7.48
C ILE A 93 12.51 1.02 8.45
N ARG A 94 11.32 1.35 7.95
CA ARG A 94 10.21 1.83 8.76
C ARG A 94 8.95 1.04 8.45
N SER A 95 8.18 0.70 9.48
CA SER A 95 6.89 0.02 9.34
C SER A 95 5.85 0.66 10.24
N THR A 96 4.58 0.58 9.84
CA THR A 96 3.49 0.85 10.79
C THR A 96 3.55 -0.12 11.97
N LYS A 97 2.96 0.26 13.11
CA LYS A 97 2.83 -0.60 14.31
C LYS A 97 1.73 -1.68 14.15
N ILE A 98 1.55 -2.21 12.94
CA ILE A 98 0.61 -3.28 12.63
C ILE A 98 1.40 -4.52 12.21
N GLN A 99 1.16 -5.65 12.88
CA GLN A 99 1.98 -6.85 12.73
C GLN A 99 2.14 -7.30 11.27
N ARG A 100 1.08 -7.27 10.46
CA ARG A 100 1.16 -7.68 9.04
C ARG A 100 2.13 -6.84 8.20
N THR A 101 2.34 -5.56 8.52
CA THR A 101 3.30 -4.72 7.79
C THR A 101 4.73 -5.00 8.25
N VAL A 102 4.92 -5.28 9.54
CA VAL A 102 6.19 -5.74 10.11
C VAL A 102 6.59 -7.08 9.48
N ASP A 103 5.71 -8.07 9.52
CA ASP A 103 5.95 -9.40 8.95
C ASP A 103 6.20 -9.34 7.44
N SER A 104 5.51 -8.44 6.73
CA SER A 104 5.74 -8.20 5.31
C SER A 104 7.13 -7.67 5.04
N ALA A 105 7.61 -6.73 5.85
CA ALA A 105 8.97 -6.20 5.71
C ALA A 105 10.03 -7.27 6.03
N VAL A 106 9.83 -8.05 7.09
CA VAL A 106 10.70 -9.20 7.41
C VAL A 106 10.77 -10.17 6.23
N ALA A 107 9.62 -10.56 5.68
CA ALA A 107 9.54 -11.47 4.54
C ALA A 107 10.20 -10.87 3.27
N PHE A 108 10.02 -9.58 3.02
CA PHE A 108 10.72 -8.85 1.97
C PHE A 108 12.24 -8.95 2.12
N PHE A 109 12.77 -8.64 3.30
CA PHE A 109 14.22 -8.67 3.52
C PHE A 109 14.81 -10.08 3.54
N LYS A 110 14.00 -11.10 3.84
CA LYS A 110 14.36 -12.51 3.63
C LYS A 110 14.70 -12.79 2.16
N GLY A 111 13.85 -12.34 1.25
CA GLY A 111 14.08 -12.44 -0.20
C GLY A 111 15.25 -11.58 -0.66
N PHE A 112 15.26 -10.31 -0.22
CA PHE A 112 16.29 -9.33 -0.59
C PHE A 112 17.70 -9.81 -0.22
N PHE A 113 17.93 -10.29 1.01
CA PHE A 113 19.24 -10.76 1.45
C PHE A 113 19.51 -12.24 1.20
N LYS A 114 18.52 -13.00 0.70
CA LYS A 114 18.59 -14.47 0.53
C LYS A 114 18.97 -15.19 1.84
N LYS A 115 18.47 -14.71 2.98
CA LYS A 115 18.68 -15.30 4.30
C LYS A 115 17.44 -16.06 4.78
N ASP A 116 17.55 -16.84 5.84
CA ASP A 116 16.39 -17.47 6.47
C ASP A 116 15.58 -16.46 7.31
N PHE A 117 14.33 -16.82 7.62
CA PHE A 117 13.41 -15.92 8.32
C PHE A 117 13.84 -15.66 9.76
N GLN A 118 14.28 -16.69 10.49
CA GLN A 118 14.72 -16.56 11.87
C GLN A 118 15.88 -15.57 12.00
N THR A 119 16.85 -15.64 11.07
CA THR A 119 17.98 -14.71 11.04
C THR A 119 17.52 -13.27 10.85
N ILE A 120 16.63 -12.98 9.90
CA ILE A 120 16.13 -11.60 9.70
C ILE A 120 15.29 -11.16 10.91
N SER A 121 14.34 -12.00 11.34
CA SER A 121 13.43 -11.69 12.45
C SER A 121 14.15 -11.42 13.76
N SER A 122 15.30 -12.06 14.03
CA SER A 122 15.99 -11.88 15.31
C SER A 122 16.57 -10.49 15.50
N PHE A 123 16.94 -9.79 14.41
CA PHE A 123 17.46 -8.41 14.49
C PHE A 123 16.46 -7.36 13.98
N PHE A 124 15.35 -7.77 13.36
CA PHE A 124 14.37 -6.85 12.79
C PHE A 124 13.82 -5.83 13.79
N PRO A 125 13.45 -6.23 15.04
CA PRO A 125 12.99 -5.28 16.06
C PRO A 125 14.00 -4.17 16.39
N ASP A 126 15.30 -4.44 16.23
CA ASP A 126 16.36 -3.48 16.54
C ASP A 126 16.60 -2.47 15.41
N ILE A 127 16.12 -2.77 14.19
CA ILE A 127 16.37 -1.95 13.00
C ILE A 127 15.11 -1.33 12.40
N VAL A 128 13.92 -1.82 12.75
CA VAL A 128 12.66 -1.25 12.26
C VAL A 128 12.29 -0.03 13.09
N GLU A 129 12.20 1.11 12.42
CA GLU A 129 11.67 2.32 13.04
C GLU A 129 10.15 2.25 13.11
N HIS A 130 9.63 2.57 14.29
CA HIS A 130 8.22 2.86 14.50
C HIS A 130 8.07 4.30 14.98
N LYS A 131 7.14 5.06 14.39
CA LYS A 131 6.77 6.36 14.94
C LYS A 131 5.68 6.21 15.99
N GLU A 132 5.80 6.99 17.07
CA GLU A 132 4.72 7.12 18.04
C GLU A 132 3.47 7.73 17.41
N ASN A 133 3.67 8.82 16.65
CA ASN A 133 2.62 9.45 15.86
C ASN A 133 2.67 8.88 14.44
N GLU A 134 1.89 7.84 14.18
CA GLU A 134 1.82 7.23 12.85
C GLU A 134 1.32 8.24 11.81
N ASN A 135 1.99 8.29 10.67
CA ASN A 135 1.65 9.18 9.58
C ASN A 135 1.57 8.49 8.21
N MET A 136 1.85 7.18 8.13
CA MET A 136 1.62 6.35 6.95
C MET A 136 0.15 5.94 6.76
N THR A 137 -0.73 6.32 7.69
CA THR A 137 -2.20 6.14 7.61
C THR A 137 -2.92 7.48 7.85
N PHE A 138 -4.23 7.52 7.58
CA PHE A 138 -5.06 8.70 7.89
C PHE A 138 -5.52 8.76 9.35
N GLU A 139 -5.35 7.69 10.14
CA GLU A 139 -5.75 7.67 11.55
C GLU A 139 -4.73 8.45 12.37
N ARG A 140 -5.09 9.68 12.76
CA ARG A 140 -4.22 10.60 13.49
C ARG A 140 -4.96 11.29 14.61
N ASP A 141 -4.19 11.79 15.56
CA ASP A 141 -4.66 12.71 16.59
C ASP A 141 -4.82 14.14 16.03
N GLY A 142 -5.62 14.95 16.73
CA GLY A 142 -5.79 16.38 16.44
C GLY A 142 -6.84 16.72 15.36
N GLU A 143 -6.66 17.86 14.67
CA GLU A 143 -7.65 18.42 13.73
C GLU A 143 -7.91 17.53 12.51
N LEU A 144 -6.87 16.84 12.00
CA LEU A 144 -7.03 15.88 10.90
C LEU A 144 -7.98 14.73 11.29
N SER A 145 -7.97 14.33 12.57
CA SER A 145 -8.92 13.36 13.12
C SER A 145 -10.37 13.82 12.95
N LYS A 146 -10.65 15.11 13.19
CA LYS A 146 -12.02 15.65 13.06
C LYS A 146 -12.49 15.62 11.61
N VAL A 147 -11.61 15.96 10.66
CA VAL A 147 -11.91 15.89 9.22
C VAL A 147 -12.22 14.45 8.83
N VAL A 148 -11.36 13.49 9.19
CA VAL A 148 -11.59 12.05 8.93
C VAL A 148 -12.90 11.58 9.56
N MET A 149 -13.20 11.96 10.79
CA MET A 149 -14.44 11.58 11.47
C MET A 149 -15.68 12.17 10.81
N GLN A 150 -15.61 13.39 10.30
CA GLN A 150 -16.68 13.98 9.51
C GLN A 150 -16.86 13.25 8.17
N ASN A 151 -15.75 12.94 7.51
CA ASN A 151 -15.74 12.19 6.25
C ASN A 151 -16.28 10.77 6.41
N ILE A 152 -16.01 10.09 7.53
CA ILE A 152 -16.61 8.79 7.88
C ILE A 152 -18.13 8.90 7.99
N LYS A 153 -18.66 9.96 8.62
CA LYS A 153 -20.12 10.19 8.70
C LYS A 153 -20.71 10.42 7.31
N THR A 154 -20.04 11.21 6.47
CA THR A 154 -20.46 11.46 5.08
C THR A 154 -20.45 10.16 4.27
N SER A 155 -19.37 9.39 4.35
CA SER A 155 -19.23 8.09 3.70
C SER A 155 -20.36 7.12 4.10
N ASN A 156 -20.68 7.01 5.40
CA ASN A 156 -21.82 6.21 5.85
C ASN A 156 -23.14 6.68 5.24
N LYS A 157 -23.44 7.98 5.27
CA LYS A 157 -24.69 8.52 4.69
C LYS A 157 -24.81 8.29 3.18
N ILE A 158 -23.70 8.34 2.44
CA ILE A 158 -23.69 8.06 0.99
C ILE A 158 -23.98 6.58 0.76
N PHE A 159 -23.28 5.69 1.47
CA PHE A 159 -23.46 4.25 1.32
C PHE A 159 -24.86 3.80 1.76
N GLU A 160 -25.42 4.38 2.83
CA GLU A 160 -26.78 4.13 3.32
C GLU A 160 -27.88 4.52 2.32
N LYS A 161 -27.59 5.38 1.34
CA LYS A 161 -28.53 5.76 0.28
C LYS A 161 -28.37 4.92 -0.99
N ASN A 162 -27.32 4.13 -1.09
CA ASN A 162 -27.09 3.26 -2.24
C ASN A 162 -27.89 1.96 -2.05
N GLU A 163 -28.99 1.84 -2.80
CA GLU A 163 -29.90 0.69 -2.73
C GLU A 163 -29.18 -0.65 -3.02
N LYS A 164 -28.18 -0.65 -3.91
CA LYS A 164 -27.39 -1.85 -4.19
C LYS A 164 -26.60 -2.29 -2.96
N TYR A 165 -25.94 -1.36 -2.27
CA TYR A 165 -25.18 -1.67 -1.05
C TYR A 165 -26.10 -2.17 0.08
N ILE A 166 -27.29 -1.56 0.24
CA ILE A 166 -28.29 -2.05 1.21
C ILE A 166 -28.72 -3.48 0.88
N PHE A 167 -29.00 -3.76 -0.39
CA PHE A 167 -29.37 -5.09 -0.85
C PHE A 167 -28.26 -6.12 -0.56
N LEU A 168 -27.02 -5.80 -0.90
CA LEU A 168 -25.86 -6.67 -0.71
C LEU A 168 -25.61 -6.99 0.78
N GLU A 169 -25.65 -5.98 1.67
CA GLU A 169 -25.51 -6.22 3.11
C GLU A 169 -26.66 -7.07 3.66
N LYS A 170 -27.91 -6.82 3.24
CA LYS A 170 -29.06 -7.64 3.68
C LYS A 170 -28.92 -9.10 3.26
N LYS A 171 -28.57 -9.33 1.99
CA LYS A 171 -28.31 -10.66 1.44
C LYS A 171 -27.20 -11.37 2.22
N PHE A 172 -26.09 -10.69 2.48
CA PHE A 172 -25.01 -11.23 3.33
C PHE A 172 -25.48 -11.57 4.74
N CYS A 173 -26.23 -10.67 5.38
CA CYS A 173 -26.77 -10.90 6.71
C CYS A 173 -27.69 -12.13 6.76
N GLU A 174 -28.55 -12.32 5.75
CA GLU A 174 -29.45 -13.46 5.66
C GLU A 174 -28.68 -14.78 5.50
N ILE A 175 -27.80 -14.87 4.50
CA ILE A 175 -27.00 -16.06 4.17
C ILE A 175 -26.10 -16.50 5.34
N PHE A 176 -25.43 -15.53 5.98
CA PHE A 176 -24.49 -15.80 7.07
C PHE A 176 -25.11 -15.65 8.47
N SER A 177 -26.44 -15.49 8.55
CA SER A 177 -27.18 -15.34 9.80
C SER A 177 -26.60 -14.26 10.73
N GLN A 178 -26.18 -13.13 10.13
CA GLN A 178 -25.67 -11.96 10.84
C GLN A 178 -26.78 -10.92 11.05
N PRO A 179 -26.72 -10.09 12.10
CA PRO A 179 -27.69 -9.02 12.29
C PRO A 179 -27.47 -7.87 11.30
N PHE A 180 -28.51 -7.52 10.54
CA PHE A 180 -28.50 -6.33 9.71
C PHE A 180 -28.44 -5.06 10.58
N SER A 181 -27.59 -4.12 10.20
CA SER A 181 -27.47 -2.83 10.89
C SER A 181 -26.81 -1.80 9.98
N LEU A 182 -27.33 -0.57 10.03
CA LEU A 182 -26.74 0.61 9.37
C LEU A 182 -25.61 1.24 10.18
N HIS A 183 -25.35 0.77 11.41
CA HIS A 183 -24.23 1.30 12.19
C HIS A 183 -22.89 1.01 11.50
N LYS A 184 -22.12 2.07 11.18
CA LYS A 184 -20.86 2.00 10.43
C LYS A 184 -21.02 1.30 9.06
N PHE A 185 -22.14 1.56 8.38
CA PHE A 185 -22.53 0.87 7.16
C PHE A 185 -21.45 0.85 6.07
N SER A 186 -20.77 1.97 5.81
CA SER A 186 -19.68 2.03 4.82
C SER A 186 -18.54 1.05 5.12
N SER A 187 -18.18 0.89 6.40
CA SER A 187 -17.16 -0.08 6.84
C SER A 187 -17.60 -1.52 6.63
N LYS A 188 -18.90 -1.83 6.79
CA LYS A 188 -19.43 -3.18 6.57
C LYS A 188 -19.33 -3.58 5.09
N ILE A 189 -19.71 -2.68 4.19
CA ILE A 189 -19.57 -2.88 2.74
C ILE A 189 -18.10 -3.02 2.35
N PHE A 190 -17.20 -2.19 2.91
CA PHE A 190 -15.77 -2.35 2.72
C PHE A 190 -15.27 -3.74 3.15
N CYS A 191 -15.66 -4.20 4.35
CA CYS A 191 -15.31 -5.53 4.86
C CYS A 191 -15.91 -6.67 4.02
N LEU A 192 -17.07 -6.46 3.40
CA LEU A 192 -17.70 -7.41 2.50
C LEU A 192 -16.88 -7.58 1.22
N GLY A 193 -16.44 -6.47 0.62
CA GLY A 193 -15.49 -6.50 -0.49
C GLY A 193 -14.18 -7.20 -0.11
N ASP A 194 -13.67 -6.95 1.11
CA ASP A 194 -12.43 -7.58 1.61
C ASP A 194 -12.58 -9.10 1.74
N PHE A 195 -13.74 -9.54 2.21
CA PHE A 195 -14.07 -10.96 2.32
C PHE A 195 -14.22 -11.64 0.97
N PHE A 196 -14.98 -11.07 0.02
CA PHE A 196 -15.12 -11.69 -1.31
C PHE A 196 -13.81 -11.73 -2.08
N LEU A 197 -13.01 -10.67 -1.92
CA LEU A 197 -11.67 -10.64 -2.46
C LEU A 197 -10.80 -11.73 -1.85
N PHE A 198 -10.87 -11.97 -0.54
CA PHE A 198 -10.14 -13.08 0.06
C PHE A 198 -10.71 -14.45 -0.36
N TYR A 199 -12.03 -14.59 -0.47
CA TYR A 199 -12.71 -15.82 -0.90
C TYR A 199 -12.31 -16.25 -2.31
N LYS A 200 -12.41 -15.35 -3.29
CA LYS A 200 -12.08 -15.64 -4.69
C LYS A 200 -10.62 -15.97 -4.92
N THR A 201 -9.79 -15.74 -3.92
CA THR A 201 -8.35 -15.83 -4.02
C THR A 201 -7.77 -16.98 -3.21
N HIS A 202 -8.58 -17.63 -2.36
CA HIS A 202 -8.14 -18.70 -1.48
C HIS A 202 -9.05 -19.93 -1.55
N GLU A 203 -8.44 -21.08 -1.77
CA GLU A 203 -9.11 -22.40 -1.74
C GLU A 203 -9.11 -22.99 -0.33
N ILE A 204 -9.42 -22.18 0.68
CA ILE A 204 -9.31 -22.56 2.09
C ILE A 204 -10.65 -22.62 2.81
N PHE A 205 -11.76 -22.42 2.11
CA PHE A 205 -13.10 -22.36 2.68
C PHE A 205 -13.74 -23.74 2.73
N ASP A 206 -14.44 -24.02 3.83
CA ASP A 206 -15.24 -25.23 3.96
C ASP A 206 -16.44 -25.18 3.01
N LYS A 207 -16.92 -26.36 2.59
CA LYS A 207 -18.02 -26.51 1.64
C LYS A 207 -19.26 -25.67 2.00
N SER A 208 -19.61 -25.59 3.29
CA SER A 208 -20.76 -24.81 3.76
C SER A 208 -20.61 -23.30 3.56
N VAL A 209 -19.38 -22.77 3.59
CA VAL A 209 -19.12 -21.36 3.27
C VAL A 209 -19.14 -21.18 1.75
N CYS A 210 -18.57 -22.10 0.98
CA CYS A 210 -18.61 -22.05 -0.48
C CYS A 210 -20.06 -22.03 -1.00
N GLU A 211 -20.91 -22.95 -0.55
CA GLU A 211 -22.34 -23.00 -0.94
C GLU A 211 -23.06 -21.68 -0.66
N LYS A 212 -22.77 -21.05 0.48
CA LYS A 212 -23.31 -19.73 0.86
C LYS A 212 -22.80 -18.60 -0.02
N VAL A 213 -21.52 -18.60 -0.36
CA VAL A 213 -20.93 -17.56 -1.22
C VAL A 213 -21.40 -17.70 -2.67
N GLU A 214 -21.68 -18.91 -3.13
CA GLU A 214 -22.24 -19.19 -4.46
C GLU A 214 -23.64 -18.60 -4.68
N GLU A 215 -24.34 -18.19 -3.61
CA GLU A 215 -25.58 -17.41 -3.72
C GLU A 215 -25.32 -15.97 -4.24
N PHE A 216 -24.08 -15.49 -4.22
CA PHE A 216 -23.68 -14.21 -4.80
C PHE A 216 -23.19 -14.38 -6.24
N THR A 217 -23.60 -13.47 -7.10
CA THR A 217 -23.06 -13.37 -8.46
C THR A 217 -21.67 -12.73 -8.45
N ASP A 218 -20.87 -13.00 -9.49
CA ASP A 218 -19.57 -12.33 -9.65
C ASP A 218 -19.71 -10.80 -9.74
N GLU A 219 -20.77 -10.30 -10.37
CA GLU A 219 -21.04 -8.86 -10.47
C GLU A 219 -21.29 -8.22 -9.09
N GLU A 220 -22.07 -8.88 -8.23
CA GLU A 220 -22.30 -8.45 -6.85
C GLU A 220 -21.00 -8.41 -6.04
N MET A 221 -20.15 -9.43 -6.18
CA MET A 221 -18.85 -9.45 -5.50
C MET A 221 -17.93 -8.34 -6.01
N ILE A 222 -17.83 -8.17 -7.33
CA ILE A 222 -17.01 -7.12 -7.95
C ILE A 222 -17.49 -5.72 -7.52
N GLU A 223 -18.79 -5.49 -7.44
CA GLU A 223 -19.36 -4.21 -6.97
C GLU A 223 -18.86 -3.88 -5.55
N THR A 224 -18.89 -4.84 -4.62
CA THR A 224 -18.39 -4.60 -3.26
C THR A 224 -16.87 -4.38 -3.21
N VAL A 225 -16.08 -5.05 -4.05
CA VAL A 225 -14.63 -4.82 -4.16
C VAL A 225 -14.36 -3.42 -4.68
N ASN A 226 -15.04 -3.02 -5.75
CA ASN A 226 -14.91 -1.67 -6.32
C ASN A 226 -15.35 -0.58 -5.34
N SER A 227 -16.33 -0.84 -4.47
CA SER A 227 -16.74 0.12 -3.44
C SER A 227 -15.62 0.51 -2.47
N GLN A 228 -14.54 -0.28 -2.36
CA GLN A 228 -13.42 0.03 -1.48
C GLN A 228 -12.66 1.29 -1.92
N ILE A 229 -12.51 1.53 -3.23
CA ILE A 229 -11.83 2.74 -3.70
C ILE A 229 -12.68 3.98 -3.44
N GLU A 230 -13.99 3.86 -3.64
CA GLU A 230 -14.96 4.91 -3.28
C GLU A 230 -14.90 5.20 -1.78
N TRP A 231 -14.89 4.16 -0.95
CA TRP A 231 -14.76 4.26 0.50
C TRP A 231 -13.52 5.02 0.93
N PHE A 232 -12.36 4.75 0.30
CA PHE A 232 -11.13 5.47 0.60
C PHE A 232 -11.24 6.95 0.24
N TYR A 233 -11.69 7.28 -0.97
CA TYR A 233 -11.80 8.69 -1.39
C TYR A 233 -12.82 9.47 -0.59
N LEU A 234 -13.95 8.87 -0.20
CA LEU A 234 -14.92 9.53 0.67
C LEU A 234 -14.35 9.82 2.06
N ARG A 235 -13.42 9.00 2.57
CA ARG A 235 -12.78 9.19 3.88
C ARG A 235 -11.61 10.17 3.85
N LEU A 236 -10.83 10.13 2.77
CA LEU A 236 -9.76 11.09 2.52
C LEU A 236 -10.34 12.50 2.30
N GLY A 237 -11.52 12.59 1.67
CA GLY A 237 -12.25 13.83 1.45
C GLY A 237 -11.82 14.50 0.15
N ASP A 238 -11.82 15.82 0.14
CA ASP A 238 -11.34 16.59 -1.01
C ASP A 238 -9.80 16.49 -1.17
N ASP A 239 -9.33 17.02 -2.28
CA ASP A 239 -7.92 16.97 -2.67
C ASP A 239 -7.01 17.69 -1.66
N VAL A 240 -7.50 18.78 -1.07
CA VAL A 240 -6.78 19.57 -0.06
C VAL A 240 -6.62 18.76 1.23
N SER A 241 -7.70 18.13 1.69
CA SER A 241 -7.72 17.27 2.88
C SER A 241 -6.80 16.08 2.70
N THR A 242 -6.91 15.40 1.56
CA THR A 242 -6.07 14.25 1.20
C THR A 242 -4.59 14.60 1.23
N ARG A 243 -4.22 15.77 0.67
CA ARG A 243 -2.83 16.25 0.71
C ARG A 243 -2.35 16.58 2.10
N ASN A 244 -3.16 17.26 2.90
CA ASN A 244 -2.79 17.58 4.27
C ASN A 244 -2.61 16.31 5.10
N MET A 245 -3.36 15.24 4.82
CA MET A 245 -3.12 13.92 5.38
C MET A 245 -1.79 13.34 4.89
N ALA A 246 -1.49 13.35 3.59
CA ALA A 246 -0.28 12.74 3.05
C ALA A 246 1.03 13.47 3.41
N LYS A 247 0.99 14.80 3.48
CA LYS A 247 2.16 15.69 3.61
C LYS A 247 3.16 15.26 4.69
N PRO A 248 2.78 14.96 5.94
CA PRO A 248 3.75 14.61 6.96
C PRO A 248 4.58 13.37 6.64
N PHE A 249 3.99 12.35 6.01
CA PHE A 249 4.75 11.18 5.60
C PHE A 249 5.63 11.46 4.38
N VAL A 250 5.12 12.18 3.38
CA VAL A 250 5.92 12.57 2.20
C VAL A 250 7.11 13.44 2.61
N PHE A 251 6.94 14.32 3.60
CA PHE A 251 8.03 15.13 4.15
C PHE A 251 9.03 14.32 4.96
N ASP A 252 8.60 13.27 5.68
CA ASP A 252 9.55 12.32 6.27
C ASP A 252 10.42 11.68 5.18
N VAL A 253 9.82 11.21 4.08
CA VAL A 253 10.55 10.62 2.95
C VAL A 253 11.52 11.61 2.34
N ILE A 254 11.09 12.86 2.09
CA ILE A 254 11.96 13.91 1.54
C ILE A 254 13.14 14.19 2.48
N ASN A 255 12.88 14.36 3.78
CA ASN A 255 13.92 14.66 4.76
C ASN A 255 14.93 13.52 4.88
N ASP A 256 14.45 12.28 4.88
CA ASP A 256 15.25 11.06 4.90
C ASP A 256 16.20 11.02 3.68
N VAL A 257 15.67 11.23 2.47
CA VAL A 257 16.49 11.32 1.24
C VAL A 257 17.49 12.48 1.31
N GLN A 258 17.06 13.66 1.76
CA GLN A 258 17.95 14.82 1.88
C GLN A 258 19.08 14.59 2.87
N ASN A 259 18.83 13.90 3.99
CA ASN A 259 19.88 13.60 4.97
C ASN A 259 20.94 12.68 4.36
N SER A 260 20.52 11.64 3.64
CA SER A 260 21.43 10.73 2.94
C SER A 260 22.22 11.41 1.81
N LEU A 261 21.55 12.19 0.94
CA LEU A 261 22.23 12.91 -0.15
C LEU A 261 23.22 13.96 0.37
N ASN A 262 22.95 14.56 1.53
CA ASN A 262 23.86 15.48 2.22
C ASN A 262 24.93 14.76 3.07
N LYS A 263 25.06 13.43 2.94
CA LYS A 263 26.05 12.60 3.65
C LYS A 263 25.98 12.74 5.18
N LYS A 264 24.79 12.92 5.73
CA LYS A 264 24.57 12.87 7.20
C LYS A 264 24.52 11.44 7.73
N ASP A 265 24.26 10.48 6.84
CA ASP A 265 24.30 9.04 7.06
C ASP A 265 24.76 8.32 5.78
N ASP A 266 25.02 7.02 5.90
CA ASP A 266 25.41 6.14 4.78
C ASP A 266 24.20 5.39 4.19
N VAL A 267 22.97 5.86 4.45
CA VAL A 267 21.76 5.21 3.96
C VAL A 267 21.61 5.50 2.48
N MET A 268 21.39 4.46 1.68
CA MET A 268 21.17 4.54 0.24
C MET A 268 19.79 4.03 -0.17
N TYR A 269 19.11 3.33 0.76
CA TYR A 269 17.82 2.72 0.53
C TYR A 269 16.90 2.94 1.75
N HIS A 270 15.76 3.58 1.51
CA HIS A 270 14.67 3.65 2.48
C HIS A 270 13.53 2.70 2.12
N HIS A 271 13.17 1.83 3.06
CA HIS A 271 12.03 0.93 2.93
C HIS A 271 10.92 1.32 3.90
N TYR A 272 9.72 1.55 3.37
CA TYR A 272 8.53 1.87 4.15
C TYR A 272 7.46 0.80 3.93
N SER A 273 7.15 0.03 4.97
CA SER A 273 6.11 -1.01 4.93
C SER A 273 4.82 -0.51 5.57
N GLY A 274 3.78 -0.39 4.75
CA GLY A 274 2.49 0.18 5.12
C GLY A 274 1.31 -0.52 4.46
N HIS A 275 0.36 0.29 4.01
CA HIS A 275 -0.97 -0.14 3.59
C HIS A 275 -1.29 0.34 2.17
N ASP A 276 -2.41 -0.14 1.63
CA ASP A 276 -3.06 0.45 0.46
C ASP A 276 -3.23 1.96 0.63
N ILE A 277 -3.74 2.38 1.79
CA ILE A 277 -3.94 3.79 2.08
C ILE A 277 -2.65 4.61 2.13
N THR A 278 -1.51 3.98 2.50
CA THR A 278 -0.20 4.65 2.47
C THR A 278 0.15 5.01 1.03
N LEU A 279 -0.02 4.08 0.09
CA LEU A 279 0.27 4.31 -1.32
C LEU A 279 -0.72 5.30 -1.94
N LEU A 280 -2.02 5.20 -1.63
CA LEU A 280 -3.05 6.15 -2.06
C LEU A 280 -2.75 7.58 -1.62
N LEU A 281 -2.32 7.77 -0.37
CA LEU A 281 -1.95 9.08 0.15
C LEU A 281 -0.74 9.67 -0.58
N VAL A 282 0.32 8.88 -0.80
CA VAL A 282 1.51 9.34 -1.53
C VAL A 282 1.18 9.67 -2.99
N LEU A 283 0.42 8.81 -3.67
CA LEU A 283 -0.06 9.04 -5.04
C LEU A 283 -0.90 10.32 -5.11
N ALA A 284 -1.83 10.52 -4.18
CA ALA A 284 -2.64 11.73 -4.15
C ALA A 284 -1.81 12.99 -3.89
N CYS A 285 -0.79 12.91 -3.01
CA CYS A 285 0.21 13.96 -2.82
C CYS A 285 1.06 14.20 -4.08
N CYS A 286 1.10 13.24 -5.00
CA CYS A 286 1.73 13.36 -6.30
C CYS A 286 0.78 13.84 -7.42
N GLY A 287 -0.49 14.09 -7.11
CA GLY A 287 -1.52 14.47 -8.09
C GLY A 287 -2.06 13.32 -8.90
N ILE A 288 -1.97 12.12 -8.34
CA ILE A 288 -2.37 10.87 -8.99
C ILE A 288 -3.52 10.25 -8.20
N LYS A 289 -4.56 9.83 -8.90
CA LYS A 289 -5.74 9.16 -8.36
C LYS A 289 -5.80 7.73 -8.92
N CYS A 290 -6.00 6.75 -8.07
CA CYS A 290 -6.26 5.38 -8.49
C CYS A 290 -7.75 5.20 -8.74
N ASP A 291 -8.13 4.53 -9.82
CA ASP A 291 -9.52 4.13 -10.07
C ASP A 291 -9.85 2.72 -9.56
N LYS A 292 -8.83 1.97 -9.15
CA LYS A 292 -8.90 0.59 -8.69
C LYS A 292 -8.33 0.42 -7.28
N VAL A 293 -8.74 -0.68 -6.65
CA VAL A 293 -8.14 -1.13 -5.39
C VAL A 293 -6.67 -1.47 -5.62
N ILE A 294 -5.80 -1.02 -4.70
CA ILE A 294 -4.36 -1.30 -4.77
C ILE A 294 -4.12 -2.78 -4.45
N ASN A 295 -3.43 -3.50 -5.34
CA ASN A 295 -3.09 -4.92 -5.18
C ASN A 295 -2.23 -5.21 -3.94
N LEU A 296 -2.25 -6.44 -3.45
CA LEU A 296 -1.39 -6.88 -2.35
C LEU A 296 0.08 -6.87 -2.79
N GLY A 297 0.99 -6.47 -1.91
CA GLY A 297 2.41 -6.31 -2.25
C GLY A 297 2.70 -5.23 -3.29
N ALA A 298 1.72 -4.40 -3.67
CA ALA A 298 1.95 -3.23 -4.52
C ALA A 298 2.95 -2.28 -3.88
N TYR A 299 3.68 -1.53 -4.72
CA TYR A 299 4.73 -0.64 -4.28
C TYR A 299 4.84 0.63 -5.11
N LEU A 300 5.37 1.66 -4.46
CA LEU A 300 5.96 2.83 -5.08
C LEU A 300 7.47 2.69 -5.03
N LEU A 301 8.13 2.89 -6.16
CA LEU A 301 9.58 2.98 -6.26
C LEU A 301 9.95 4.39 -6.72
N ILE A 302 10.74 5.08 -5.90
CA ILE A 302 11.31 6.40 -6.23
C ILE A 302 12.81 6.24 -6.32
N GLU A 303 13.35 6.50 -7.49
CA GLU A 303 14.77 6.36 -7.80
C GLU A 303 15.36 7.73 -7.99
N PHE A 304 16.47 8.02 -7.32
CA PHE A 304 17.17 9.29 -7.41
C PHE A 304 18.48 9.07 -8.17
N PHE A 305 18.68 9.89 -9.20
CA PHE A 305 19.83 9.82 -10.07
C PHE A 305 20.60 11.14 -10.02
N GLU A 306 21.91 11.03 -10.05
CA GLU A 306 22.84 12.14 -10.25
C GLU A 306 23.14 12.28 -11.75
N GLU A 307 22.88 13.47 -12.29
CA GLU A 307 23.19 13.87 -13.66
C GLU A 307 24.68 14.27 -13.81
N GLU A 308 25.16 14.44 -15.04
CA GLU A 308 26.57 14.81 -15.31
C GLU A 308 26.98 16.16 -14.70
N ASP A 309 26.03 17.09 -14.55
CA ASP A 309 26.22 18.40 -13.92
C ASP A 309 26.10 18.38 -12.39
N GLY A 310 25.82 17.20 -11.81
CA GLY A 310 25.61 16.99 -10.38
C GLY A 310 24.19 17.27 -9.89
N GLU A 311 23.25 17.65 -10.76
CA GLU A 311 21.85 17.81 -10.38
C GLU A 311 21.22 16.45 -10.04
N ILE A 312 20.30 16.47 -9.07
CA ILE A 312 19.54 15.28 -8.68
C ILE A 312 18.18 15.29 -9.35
N VAL A 313 17.90 14.26 -10.13
CA VAL A 313 16.59 13.99 -10.72
C VAL A 313 16.01 12.72 -10.12
N LEU A 314 14.69 12.58 -10.14
CA LEU A 314 14.00 11.37 -9.69
C LEU A 314 13.07 10.80 -10.74
N ARG A 315 12.96 9.46 -10.75
CA ARG A 315 11.94 8.70 -11.46
C ARG A 315 10.97 8.11 -10.45
N PHE A 316 9.67 8.34 -10.65
CA PHE A 316 8.61 7.84 -9.78
C PHE A 316 7.84 6.73 -10.48
N SER A 317 7.71 5.57 -9.85
CA SER A 317 7.02 4.41 -10.44
C SER A 317 6.03 3.79 -9.47
N PHE A 318 4.90 3.33 -9.99
CA PHE A 318 3.92 2.52 -9.26
C PHE A 318 3.80 1.15 -9.94
N ASN A 319 4.09 0.07 -9.21
CA ASN A 319 4.06 -1.30 -9.74
C ASN A 319 4.82 -1.43 -11.08
N SER A 320 6.03 -0.90 -11.11
CA SER A 320 6.91 -0.86 -12.30
C SER A 320 6.41 -0.10 -13.52
N LYS A 321 5.33 0.66 -13.40
CA LYS A 321 4.93 1.64 -14.40
C LYS A 321 5.45 3.02 -13.98
N VAL A 322 6.24 3.65 -14.83
CA VAL A 322 6.70 5.02 -14.61
C VAL A 322 5.49 5.95 -14.60
N VAL A 323 5.39 6.78 -13.56
CA VAL A 323 4.32 7.78 -13.44
C VAL A 323 4.92 9.16 -13.66
N LYS A 324 4.41 9.83 -14.69
CA LYS A 324 4.83 11.17 -15.06
C LYS A 324 4.26 12.18 -14.08
N LEU A 325 5.10 12.67 -13.17
CA LEU A 325 4.70 13.67 -12.19
C LEU A 325 4.48 15.03 -12.86
N PRO A 326 3.55 15.85 -12.37
CA PRO A 326 3.34 17.22 -12.88
C PRO A 326 4.63 18.07 -12.85
N CYS A 327 5.49 17.87 -11.86
CA CYS A 327 6.78 18.57 -11.75
C CYS A 327 7.81 18.18 -12.82
N GLY A 328 7.61 17.06 -13.52
CA GLY A 328 8.45 16.62 -14.64
C GLY A 328 8.04 17.19 -15.99
N ALA A 329 6.97 18.00 -16.06
CA ALA A 329 6.46 18.61 -17.29
C ALA A 329 6.22 17.61 -18.43
N GLY A 330 5.74 16.40 -18.12
CA GLY A 330 5.48 15.33 -19.08
C GLY A 330 6.65 14.39 -19.36
N ASN A 331 7.81 14.61 -18.72
CA ASN A 331 8.95 13.70 -18.75
C ASN A 331 8.85 12.61 -17.68
N ASP A 332 9.65 11.55 -17.86
CA ASP A 332 9.77 10.43 -16.92
C ASP A 332 10.54 10.80 -15.65
N PHE A 333 11.25 11.93 -15.68
CA PHE A 333 12.06 12.46 -14.59
C PHE A 333 11.56 13.81 -14.11
N CYS A 334 11.70 14.07 -12.82
CA CYS A 334 11.48 15.37 -12.20
C CYS A 334 12.74 15.77 -11.41
N ASN A 335 13.16 17.03 -11.51
CA ASN A 335 14.25 17.54 -10.67
C ASN A 335 13.83 17.47 -9.18
N PHE A 336 14.74 17.01 -8.30
CA PHE A 336 14.39 16.75 -6.91
C PHE A 336 13.94 18.00 -6.16
N LYS A 337 14.57 19.16 -6.43
CA LYS A 337 14.13 20.44 -5.87
C LYS A 337 12.71 20.78 -6.33
N SER A 338 12.42 20.58 -7.61
CA SER A 338 11.07 20.79 -8.16
C SER A 338 10.03 19.85 -7.53
N PHE A 339 10.41 18.61 -7.21
CA PHE A 339 9.55 17.68 -6.47
C PHE A 339 9.29 18.15 -5.03
N ILE A 340 10.29 18.66 -4.32
CA ILE A 340 10.12 19.21 -2.97
C ILE A 340 9.17 20.40 -2.99
N ASP A 341 9.38 21.33 -3.92
CA ASP A 341 8.51 22.50 -4.10
C ASP A 341 7.08 22.07 -4.39
N PHE A 342 6.89 21.08 -5.27
CA PHE A 342 5.60 20.51 -5.62
C PHE A 342 4.91 19.82 -4.43
N ALA A 343 5.62 18.97 -3.68
CA ALA A 343 5.10 18.30 -2.49
C ALA A 343 4.72 19.29 -1.38
N SER A 344 5.36 20.45 -1.35
CA SER A 344 5.10 21.52 -0.38
C SER A 344 3.85 22.36 -0.71
N GLN A 345 3.38 22.33 -1.95
CA GLN A 345 2.20 23.08 -2.36
C GLN A 345 0.92 22.58 -1.67
N SER A 346 0.06 23.51 -1.29
CA SER A 346 -1.24 23.22 -0.65
C SER A 346 -2.37 23.01 -1.65
N VAL A 347 -2.18 23.33 -2.92
CA VAL A 347 -3.19 23.23 -3.97
C VAL A 347 -2.54 22.63 -5.21
N LEU A 348 -3.23 21.70 -5.87
CA LEU A 348 -2.86 21.24 -7.20
C LEU A 348 -3.79 21.75 -8.29
N ARG A 349 -3.31 21.60 -9.52
CA ARG A 349 -4.14 21.43 -10.72
C ARG A 349 -4.65 19.98 -10.82
N GLU A 350 -5.68 19.74 -11.61
CA GLU A 350 -6.43 18.47 -11.75
C GLU A 350 -5.60 17.16 -11.63
N PHE A 351 -6.19 16.13 -11.01
CA PHE A 351 -5.54 14.82 -10.84
C PHE A 351 -5.41 14.05 -12.15
N THR A 352 -4.29 13.34 -12.29
CA THR A 352 -4.14 12.27 -13.30
C THR A 352 -4.70 10.96 -12.74
N ILE A 353 -5.50 10.23 -13.51
CA ILE A 353 -6.05 8.92 -13.12
C ILE A 353 -5.14 7.81 -13.65
N ILE A 354 -4.81 6.82 -12.81
CA ILE A 354 -4.00 5.65 -13.17
C ILE A 354 -4.60 4.32 -12.72
#